data_AF-A0A061DBJ5-F1
#
_entry.id   AF-A0A061DBJ5-F1
#
_cell.length_a   1.000
_cell.length_b   1.000
_cell.length_c   1.000
_cell.angle_alpha   90.00
_cell.angle_beta   90.00
_cell.angle_gamma   90.00
#
_symmetry.space_group_name_H-M   'P 1'
#
loop_
_entity.id
_entity.type
_entity.pdbx_description
1 polymer ?
#
loop_
_entity_poly.entity_id
_entity_poly.type
_entity_poly.pdbx_seq_one_letter_code
_entity_poly.pdbx_strand_id
1 'polypeptide(L)'
;MERHATIPLKLPKSMIAEFSETIDVVDADRSCMVKGVLHLGKDHTIAEKIAVSLAMMSAVKLNNVELTIRQKIVVSNAELDRLRQSMSRRNLDKLAERLFEYQTFAHHTRYWLNLEHDLLEIPDSLWEEDHLRALFRATQAVFDMPPRLEKLNHRISWQLESLQSHSEFVRHKHSSRLEKIIILVITFELALGLTQALYKLV
;
A
#
# COMPACT_ATOMS: atom_id res chain seq x y z
N MET A 1 -33.84 23.12 -8.99
CA MET A 1 -33.84 21.65 -9.07
C MET A 1 -32.40 21.18 -8.95
N GLU A 2 -31.90 21.03 -7.72
CA GLU A 2 -30.55 20.52 -7.48
C GLU A 2 -30.57 18.99 -7.65
N ARG A 3 -29.89 18.51 -8.70
CA ARG A 3 -29.73 17.07 -8.95
C ARG A 3 -28.46 16.61 -8.21
N HIS A 4 -28.63 16.13 -6.99
CA HIS A 4 -27.56 15.45 -6.26
C HIS A 4 -27.26 14.11 -6.93
N ALA A 5 -26.15 14.03 -7.66
CA ALA A 5 -25.60 12.77 -8.13
C ALA A 5 -24.92 12.07 -6.94
N THR A 6 -25.63 11.13 -6.32
CA THR A 6 -25.04 10.29 -5.26
C THR A 6 -24.35 9.11 -5.95
N ILE A 7 -23.01 9.12 -5.98
CA ILE A 7 -22.22 7.96 -6.42
C ILE A 7 -22.10 7.03 -5.21
N PRO A 8 -22.76 5.86 -5.18
CA PRO A 8 -22.74 5.00 -4.01
C PRO A 8 -21.39 4.27 -3.92
N LEU A 9 -20.44 4.83 -3.17
CA LEU A 9 -19.28 4.07 -2.70
C LEU A 9 -19.77 3.06 -1.66
N LYS A 10 -19.76 1.76 -2.02
CA LYS A 10 -19.96 0.65 -1.08
C LYS A 10 -18.78 0.55 -0.11
N LEU A 11 -18.70 1.47 0.84
CA LEU A 11 -17.78 1.40 1.98
C LEU A 11 -18.59 1.09 3.25
N PRO A 12 -18.09 0.22 4.14
CA PRO A 12 -18.77 -0.04 5.41
C PRO A 12 -18.89 1.26 6.23
N LYS A 13 -20.04 1.48 6.87
CA LYS A 13 -20.38 2.78 7.51
C LYS A 13 -19.37 3.26 8.56
N SER A 14 -18.71 2.33 9.26
CA SER A 14 -17.62 2.63 10.21
C SER A 14 -16.37 3.22 9.54
N MET A 15 -16.06 2.75 8.33
CA MET A 15 -14.92 3.19 7.52
C MET A 15 -15.18 4.56 6.89
N ILE A 16 -16.44 4.84 6.52
CA ILE A 16 -16.85 6.18 6.08
C ILE A 16 -16.69 7.19 7.21
N ALA A 17 -17.07 6.85 8.44
CA ALA A 17 -16.92 7.75 9.59
C ALA A 17 -15.45 8.00 9.98
N GLU A 18 -14.58 6.98 9.88
CA GLU A 18 -13.15 7.12 10.21
C GLU A 18 -12.39 8.00 9.21
N PHE A 19 -12.78 7.98 7.94
CA PHE A 19 -12.11 8.74 6.87
C PHE A 19 -12.98 9.83 6.25
N SER A 20 -14.04 10.25 6.94
CA SER A 20 -14.85 11.41 6.55
C SER A 20 -14.09 12.67 6.92
N GLU A 21 -13.49 13.31 5.93
CA GLU A 21 -12.80 14.59 6.10
C GLU A 21 -13.79 15.72 5.76
N THR A 22 -13.95 16.69 6.65
CA THR A 22 -14.85 17.84 6.49
C THR A 22 -14.05 19.13 6.44
N ILE A 23 -14.38 20.02 5.50
CA ILE A 23 -13.88 21.39 5.46
C ILE A 23 -15.03 22.33 5.78
N ASP A 24 -14.80 23.25 6.70
CA ASP A 24 -15.73 24.33 7.00
C ASP A 24 -15.61 25.43 5.93
N VAL A 25 -16.75 25.90 5.42
CA VAL A 25 -16.83 26.92 4.37
C VAL A 25 -17.50 28.17 4.94
N VAL A 26 -16.88 29.34 4.75
CA VAL A 26 -17.38 30.64 5.22
C VAL A 26 -17.39 31.63 4.04
N ASP A 27 -18.45 32.41 3.90
CA ASP A 27 -18.50 33.46 2.87
C ASP A 27 -17.59 34.64 3.26
N ALA A 28 -16.79 35.12 2.30
CA ALA A 28 -15.88 36.25 2.46
C ALA A 28 -15.85 37.12 1.18
N ASP A 29 -15.02 38.17 1.20
CA ASP A 29 -14.86 39.09 0.08
C ASP A 29 -13.85 38.58 -0.98
N ARG A 30 -12.93 37.69 -0.59
CA ARG A 30 -11.95 37.06 -1.49
C ARG A 30 -11.83 35.58 -1.16
N SER A 31 -11.65 34.76 -2.21
CA SER A 31 -11.42 33.34 -2.05
C SER A 31 -10.03 33.09 -1.49
N CYS A 32 -9.95 32.66 -0.23
CA CYS A 32 -8.70 32.34 0.44
C CYS A 32 -8.88 31.24 1.50
N MET A 33 -7.82 30.51 1.77
CA MET A 33 -7.78 29.53 2.85
C MET A 33 -7.14 30.17 4.07
N VAL A 34 -7.87 30.25 5.18
CA VAL A 34 -7.37 30.80 6.45
C VAL A 34 -7.64 29.81 7.57
N LYS A 35 -6.59 29.29 8.20
CA LYS A 35 -6.65 28.40 9.37
C LYS A 35 -7.55 27.16 9.20
N GLY A 36 -7.58 26.55 8.00
CA GLY A 36 -8.39 25.35 7.75
C GLY A 36 -9.81 25.62 7.28
N VAL A 37 -10.24 26.89 7.24
CA VAL A 37 -11.56 27.31 6.77
C VAL A 37 -11.43 27.86 5.35
N LEU A 38 -12.29 27.37 4.47
CA LEU A 38 -12.40 27.85 3.10
C LEU A 38 -13.26 29.11 3.09
N HIS A 39 -12.63 30.25 2.90
CA HIS A 39 -13.34 31.51 2.69
C HIS A 39 -13.64 31.66 1.19
N LEU A 40 -14.91 31.66 0.78
CA LEU A 40 -15.31 31.86 -0.62
C LEU A 40 -15.71 33.32 -0.85
N GLY A 41 -15.08 33.96 -1.85
CA GLY A 41 -15.49 35.28 -2.32
C GLY A 41 -16.94 35.30 -2.80
N LYS A 42 -17.70 36.38 -2.58
CA LYS A 42 -19.01 36.56 -3.23
C LYS A 42 -18.91 36.56 -4.76
N ASP A 43 -17.77 36.98 -5.30
CA ASP A 43 -17.41 36.92 -6.72
C ASP A 43 -16.50 35.71 -7.02
N HIS A 44 -16.83 34.53 -6.50
CA HIS A 44 -16.03 33.35 -6.76
C HIS A 44 -16.17 32.89 -8.22
N THR A 45 -15.05 32.71 -8.89
CA THR A 45 -15.02 32.18 -10.26
C THR A 45 -15.29 30.68 -10.25
N ILE A 46 -15.95 30.14 -11.28
CA ILE A 46 -16.17 28.69 -11.45
C ILE A 46 -14.85 27.91 -11.34
N ALA A 47 -13.75 28.50 -11.79
CA ALA A 47 -12.41 27.92 -11.73
C ALA A 47 -11.89 27.72 -10.29
N GLU A 48 -12.25 28.60 -9.35
CA GLU A 48 -11.89 28.44 -7.93
C GLU A 48 -12.62 27.23 -7.31
N LYS A 49 -13.91 27.05 -7.64
CA LYS A 49 -14.68 25.87 -7.23
C LYS A 49 -14.10 24.58 -7.80
N ILE A 50 -13.66 24.61 -9.06
CA ILE A 50 -13.01 23.47 -9.71
C ILE A 50 -11.69 23.15 -9.00
N ALA A 51 -10.86 24.16 -8.70
CA ALA A 51 -9.59 23.98 -7.99
C ALA A 51 -9.80 23.30 -6.63
N VAL A 52 -10.72 23.80 -5.82
CA VAL A 52 -11.04 23.22 -4.50
C VAL A 52 -11.59 21.80 -4.64
N SER A 53 -12.51 21.57 -5.58
CA SER A 53 -13.12 20.24 -5.80
C SER A 53 -12.09 19.21 -6.26
N LEU A 54 -11.11 19.65 -7.06
CA LEU A 54 -10.03 18.80 -7.55
C LEU A 54 -9.04 18.45 -6.43
N ALA A 55 -8.72 19.41 -5.56
CA ALA A 55 -7.92 19.15 -4.36
C ALA A 55 -8.63 18.15 -3.43
N MET A 56 -9.94 18.31 -3.21
CA MET A 56 -10.76 17.36 -2.45
C MET A 56 -10.81 15.98 -3.11
N MET A 57 -10.92 15.92 -4.44
CA MET A 57 -10.87 14.65 -5.17
C MET A 57 -9.55 13.93 -4.94
N SER A 58 -8.42 14.63 -4.99
CA SER A 58 -7.10 14.05 -4.71
C SER A 58 -7.00 13.53 -3.27
N ALA A 59 -7.60 14.23 -2.29
CA ALA A 59 -7.68 13.75 -0.91
C ALA A 59 -8.50 12.45 -0.80
N VAL A 60 -9.67 12.38 -1.46
CA VAL A 60 -10.51 11.17 -1.49
C VAL A 60 -9.80 10.00 -2.20
N LYS A 61 -9.06 10.26 -3.29
CA LYS A 61 -8.24 9.24 -3.95
C LYS A 61 -7.18 8.70 -2.99
N LEU A 62 -6.43 9.58 -2.32
CA LEU A 62 -5.42 9.18 -1.34
C LEU A 62 -6.02 8.32 -0.22
N ASN A 63 -7.18 8.72 0.28
CA ASN A 63 -7.92 7.97 1.29
C ASN A 63 -8.31 6.55 0.81
N ASN A 64 -8.84 6.42 -0.41
CA ASN A 64 -9.19 5.11 -0.99
C ASN A 64 -7.99 4.15 -1.06
N VAL A 65 -6.82 4.71 -1.38
CA VAL A 65 -5.56 3.98 -1.46
C VAL A 65 -5.11 3.52 -0.08
N GLU A 66 -5.11 4.43 0.90
CA GLU A 66 -4.79 4.11 2.30
C GLU A 66 -5.67 2.97 2.83
N LEU A 67 -6.96 2.98 2.49
CA LEU A 67 -7.92 1.93 2.84
C LEU A 67 -7.59 0.59 2.19
N THR A 68 -7.34 0.60 0.89
CA THR A 68 -7.00 -0.61 0.12
C THR A 68 -5.74 -1.27 0.67
N ILE A 69 -4.73 -0.46 0.99
CA ILE A 69 -3.48 -0.92 1.59
C ILE A 69 -3.73 -1.50 2.98
N ARG A 70 -4.45 -0.77 3.85
CA ARG A 70 -4.75 -1.21 5.22
C ARG A 70 -5.50 -2.55 5.24
N GLN A 71 -6.54 -2.71 4.42
CA GLN A 71 -7.31 -3.95 4.36
C GLN A 71 -6.44 -5.13 3.92
N LYS A 72 -5.65 -4.97 2.86
CA LYS A 72 -4.81 -6.05 2.35
C LYS A 72 -3.68 -6.44 3.31
N ILE A 73 -3.08 -5.48 4.01
CA ILE A 73 -2.11 -5.75 5.08
C ILE A 73 -2.72 -6.60 6.19
N VAL A 74 -3.91 -6.22 6.68
CA VAL A 74 -4.57 -6.92 7.79
C VAL A 74 -4.94 -8.34 7.39
N VAL A 75 -5.52 -8.54 6.20
CA VAL A 75 -5.86 -9.87 5.69
C VAL A 75 -4.60 -10.72 5.51
N SER A 76 -3.56 -10.16 4.90
CA SER A 76 -2.28 -10.86 4.67
C SER A 76 -1.61 -11.30 5.96
N ASN A 77 -1.49 -10.41 6.96
CA ASN A 77 -0.90 -10.77 8.26
C ASN A 77 -1.69 -11.89 8.96
N ALA A 78 -3.03 -11.82 8.94
CA ALA A 78 -3.86 -12.86 9.54
C ALA A 78 -3.71 -14.23 8.84
N GLU A 79 -3.54 -14.24 7.52
CA GLU A 79 -3.30 -15.47 6.75
C GLU A 79 -1.90 -16.03 7.00
N LEU A 80 -0.87 -15.18 7.05
CA LEU A 80 0.50 -15.57 7.40
C LEU A 80 0.58 -16.16 8.81
N ASP A 81 -0.10 -15.57 9.78
CA ASP A 81 -0.15 -16.07 11.16
C ASP A 81 -0.82 -17.45 11.24
N ARG A 82 -1.90 -17.67 10.50
CA ARG A 82 -2.56 -18.99 10.42
C ARG A 82 -1.66 -20.05 9.80
N LEU A 83 -0.98 -19.71 8.70
CA LEU A 83 -0.04 -20.62 8.05
C LEU A 83 1.16 -20.94 8.95
N ARG A 84 1.67 -19.93 9.68
CA ARG A 84 2.75 -20.08 10.66
C ARG A 84 2.36 -20.98 11.83
N GLN A 85 1.12 -20.87 12.34
CA GLN A 85 0.61 -21.74 13.40
C GLN A 85 0.43 -23.19 12.93
N SER A 86 0.06 -23.41 11.66
CA SER A 86 -0.02 -24.74 11.07
C SER A 86 1.36 -25.26 10.63
N MET A 87 2.23 -25.56 11.60
CA MET A 87 3.61 -26.03 11.43
C MET A 87 3.72 -27.43 10.76
N SER A 88 3.34 -27.56 9.49
CA SER A 88 3.49 -28.77 8.69
C SER A 88 4.42 -28.54 7.49
N ARG A 89 5.26 -29.53 7.16
CA ARG A 89 6.24 -29.45 6.05
C ARG A 89 5.60 -29.12 4.70
N ARG A 90 4.35 -29.52 4.44
CA ARG A 90 3.61 -29.16 3.21
C ARG A 90 3.14 -27.70 3.18
N ASN A 91 3.05 -27.05 4.33
CA ASN A 91 2.62 -25.65 4.42
C ASN A 91 3.77 -24.68 4.20
N LEU A 92 5.03 -25.16 4.23
CA LEU A 92 6.20 -24.31 4.00
C LEU A 92 6.31 -23.85 2.54
N ASP A 93 6.04 -24.76 1.59
CA ASP A 93 6.09 -24.44 0.16
C ASP A 93 4.93 -23.49 -0.21
N LYS A 94 3.74 -23.70 0.38
CA LYS A 94 2.60 -22.76 0.26
C LYS A 94 2.86 -21.41 0.91
N LEU A 95 3.56 -21.38 2.04
CA LEU A 95 3.95 -20.13 2.71
C LEU A 95 4.98 -19.36 1.88
N ALA A 96 5.90 -20.05 1.20
CA ALA A 96 6.85 -19.44 0.26
C ALA A 96 6.14 -18.77 -0.92
N GLU A 97 5.19 -19.48 -1.53
CA GLU A 97 4.37 -18.98 -2.65
C GLU A 97 3.57 -17.73 -2.24
N ARG A 98 2.90 -17.79 -1.07
CA ARG A 98 2.15 -16.63 -0.55
C ARG A 98 3.04 -15.45 -0.22
N LEU A 99 4.20 -15.67 0.40
CA LEU A 99 5.16 -14.59 0.66
C LEU A 99 5.61 -13.92 -0.64
N PHE A 100 5.86 -14.71 -1.70
CA PHE A 100 6.21 -14.17 -3.01
C PHE A 100 5.07 -13.36 -3.65
N GLU A 101 3.82 -13.85 -3.56
CA GLU A 101 2.64 -13.11 -4.01
C GLU A 101 2.49 -11.77 -3.27
N TYR A 102 2.67 -11.77 -1.94
CA TYR A 102 2.59 -10.54 -1.15
C TYR A 102 3.74 -9.57 -1.45
N GLN A 103 4.96 -10.08 -1.62
CA GLN A 103 6.09 -9.27 -2.06
C GLN A 103 5.80 -8.61 -3.41
N THR A 104 5.30 -9.39 -4.37
CA THR A 104 4.93 -8.89 -5.70
C THR A 104 3.82 -7.84 -5.60
N PHE A 105 2.80 -8.09 -4.78
CA PHE A 105 1.70 -7.16 -4.55
C PHE A 105 2.19 -5.86 -3.90
N ALA A 106 3.04 -5.92 -2.87
CA ALA A 106 3.57 -4.76 -2.18
C ALA A 106 4.49 -3.94 -3.10
N HIS A 107 5.30 -4.60 -3.93
CA HIS A 107 6.10 -3.93 -4.97
C HIS A 107 5.23 -3.25 -6.02
N HIS A 108 4.19 -3.93 -6.52
CA HIS A 108 3.25 -3.35 -7.47
C HIS A 108 2.50 -2.16 -6.87
N THR A 109 2.11 -2.24 -5.59
CA THR A 109 1.41 -1.17 -4.89
C THR A 109 2.31 0.04 -4.67
N ARG A 110 3.58 -0.18 -4.32
CA ARG A 110 4.58 0.89 -4.23
C ARG A 110 4.82 1.53 -5.60
N TYR A 111 4.94 0.72 -6.64
CA TYR A 111 5.09 1.21 -8.01
C TYR A 111 3.88 2.05 -8.42
N TRP A 112 2.67 1.56 -8.20
CA TRP A 112 1.43 2.27 -8.49
C TRP A 112 1.32 3.59 -7.72
N LEU A 113 1.62 3.59 -6.41
CA LEU A 113 1.66 4.82 -5.60
C LEU A 113 2.69 5.83 -6.08
N ASN A 114 3.86 5.36 -6.51
CA ASN A 114 4.93 6.22 -7.00
C ASN A 114 4.66 6.71 -8.43
N LEU A 115 3.90 5.94 -9.22
CA LEU A 115 3.43 6.29 -10.56
C LEU A 115 2.28 7.30 -10.50
N GLU A 116 1.43 7.22 -9.47
CA GLU A 116 0.39 8.21 -9.17
C GLU A 116 0.99 9.50 -8.55
N HIS A 117 2.16 9.92 -9.04
CA HIS A 117 2.83 11.20 -8.73
C HIS A 117 1.87 12.40 -8.92
N ASP A 118 0.85 12.21 -9.75
CA ASP A 118 -0.28 13.09 -10.05
C ASP A 118 -1.18 13.42 -8.83
N LEU A 119 -1.05 12.70 -7.69
CA LEU A 119 -1.87 13.02 -6.49
C LEU A 119 -1.52 14.38 -5.86
N LEU A 120 -0.27 14.82 -5.98
CA LEU A 120 0.22 16.09 -5.44
C LEU A 120 0.51 17.14 -6.51
N GLU A 121 0.57 16.74 -7.79
CA GLU A 121 0.80 17.68 -8.88
C GLU A 121 -0.41 18.58 -9.08
N ILE A 122 -0.14 19.84 -9.44
CA ILE A 122 -1.19 20.78 -9.80
C ILE A 122 -1.57 20.45 -11.23
N PRO A 123 -2.85 20.17 -11.53
CA PRO A 123 -3.30 19.92 -12.89
C PRO A 123 -3.04 21.11 -13.82
N ASP A 124 -2.66 20.84 -15.07
CA ASP A 124 -2.28 21.85 -16.07
C ASP A 124 -3.33 22.94 -16.26
N SER A 125 -4.62 22.60 -16.10
CA SER A 125 -5.74 23.53 -16.20
C SER A 125 -5.72 24.64 -15.15
N LEU A 126 -4.95 24.49 -14.07
CA LEU A 126 -4.78 25.47 -13.00
C LEU A 126 -3.45 26.24 -13.12
N TRP A 127 -2.62 25.97 -14.14
CA TRP A 127 -1.29 26.59 -14.26
C TRP A 127 -1.32 28.06 -14.67
N GLU A 128 -2.38 28.47 -15.37
CA GLU A 128 -2.55 29.81 -15.93
C GLU A 128 -2.70 30.90 -14.85
N GLU A 129 -3.28 30.54 -13.69
CA GLU A 129 -3.58 31.50 -12.63
C GLU A 129 -2.90 31.14 -11.30
N ASP A 130 -1.96 31.99 -10.85
CA ASP A 130 -1.24 31.83 -9.59
C ASP A 130 -2.15 31.71 -8.35
N HIS A 131 -3.28 32.42 -8.37
CA HIS A 131 -4.26 32.39 -7.30
C HIS A 131 -4.92 31.01 -7.15
N LEU A 132 -5.28 30.37 -8.27
CA LEU A 132 -5.87 29.03 -8.28
C LEU A 132 -4.87 27.97 -7.81
N ARG A 133 -3.60 28.10 -8.20
CA ARG A 133 -2.52 27.23 -7.70
C ARG A 133 -2.35 27.35 -6.19
N ALA A 134 -2.36 28.58 -5.68
CA ALA A 134 -2.27 28.83 -4.24
C ALA A 134 -3.47 28.26 -3.49
N LEU A 135 -4.69 28.40 -4.03
CA LEU A 135 -5.92 27.86 -3.45
C LEU A 135 -5.93 26.33 -3.43
N PHE A 136 -5.51 25.68 -4.52
CA PHE A 136 -5.37 24.23 -4.61
C PHE A 136 -4.36 23.70 -3.58
N ARG A 137 -3.16 24.28 -3.52
CA ARG A 137 -2.12 23.90 -2.55
C ARG A 137 -2.55 24.13 -1.11
N ALA A 138 -3.22 25.24 -0.83
CA ALA A 138 -3.72 25.52 0.51
C ALA A 138 -4.81 24.52 0.92
N THR A 139 -5.65 24.09 -0.01
CA THR A 139 -6.65 23.03 0.23
C THR A 139 -5.98 21.69 0.50
N GLN A 140 -4.97 21.30 -0.29
CA GLN A 140 -4.18 20.08 -0.03
C GLN A 140 -3.45 20.11 1.33
N ALA A 141 -2.97 21.30 1.74
CA ALA A 141 -2.33 21.50 3.02
C ALA A 141 -3.29 21.31 4.20
N VAL A 142 -4.57 21.69 4.05
CA VAL A 142 -5.59 21.43 5.10
C VAL A 142 -5.82 19.94 5.31
N PHE A 143 -5.72 19.14 4.25
CA PHE A 143 -5.85 17.68 4.34
C PHE A 143 -4.53 16.97 4.68
N ASP A 144 -3.46 17.71 4.98
CA ASP A 144 -2.12 17.19 5.28
C ASP A 144 -1.63 16.16 4.24
N MET A 145 -1.96 16.37 2.96
CA MET A 145 -1.68 15.36 1.92
C MET A 145 -0.19 14.99 1.80
N PRO A 146 0.77 15.95 1.75
CA PRO A 146 2.19 15.62 1.60
C PRO A 146 2.76 14.74 2.74
N PRO A 147 2.61 15.09 4.04
CA PRO A 147 3.14 14.26 5.12
C PRO A 147 2.38 12.92 5.26
N ARG A 148 1.11 12.85 4.85
CA ARG A 148 0.36 11.58 4.83
C ARG A 148 0.91 10.62 3.78
N LEU A 149 1.16 11.12 2.56
CA LEU A 149 1.75 10.33 1.50
C LEU A 149 3.14 9.80 1.88
N GLU A 150 3.97 10.65 2.50
CA GLU A 150 5.28 10.24 2.99
C GLU A 150 5.19 9.13 4.04
N LYS A 151 4.31 9.28 5.04
CA LYS A 151 4.05 8.25 6.05
C LYS A 151 3.56 6.94 5.42
N LEU A 152 2.70 7.01 4.42
CA LEU A 152 2.21 5.85 3.70
C LEU A 152 3.34 5.13 2.95
N ASN A 153 4.18 5.87 2.24
CA ASN A 153 5.34 5.33 1.52
C ASN A 153 6.36 4.68 2.48
N HIS A 154 6.57 5.30 3.65
CA HIS A 154 7.43 4.74 4.70
C HIS A 154 6.86 3.43 5.25
N ARG A 155 5.56 3.37 5.55
CA ARG A 155 4.88 2.14 6.00
C ARG A 155 5.02 1.00 4.99
N ILE A 156 4.84 1.28 3.71
CA ILE A 156 5.01 0.28 2.64
C ILE A 156 6.47 -0.19 2.56
N SER A 157 7.42 0.73 2.68
CA SER A 157 8.85 0.41 2.67
C SER A 157 9.21 -0.55 3.81
N TRP A 158 8.77 -0.26 5.03
CA TRP A 158 9.01 -1.13 6.19
C TRP A 158 8.38 -2.52 6.02
N GLN A 159 7.18 -2.59 5.44
CA GLN A 159 6.53 -3.87 5.17
C GLN A 159 7.24 -4.71 4.11
N LEU A 160 7.71 -4.06 3.05
CA LEU A 160 8.53 -4.71 2.02
C LEU A 160 9.82 -5.28 2.62
N GLU A 161 10.50 -4.51 3.47
CA GLU A 161 11.72 -4.95 4.16
C GLU A 161 11.45 -6.16 5.07
N SER A 162 10.36 -6.12 5.86
CA SER A 162 9.94 -7.26 6.68
C SER A 162 9.62 -8.50 5.83
N LEU A 163 8.92 -8.34 4.71
CA LEU A 163 8.61 -9.45 3.80
C LEU A 163 9.88 -10.01 3.13
N GLN A 164 10.84 -9.16 2.76
CA GLN A 164 12.14 -9.59 2.25
C GLN A 164 12.88 -10.47 3.25
N SER A 165 12.95 -10.05 4.52
CA SER A 165 13.55 -10.86 5.58
C SER A 165 12.87 -12.24 5.73
N HIS A 166 11.53 -12.30 5.66
CA HIS A 166 10.80 -13.58 5.70
C HIS A 166 11.08 -14.46 4.47
N SER A 167 11.20 -13.88 3.29
CA SER A 167 11.54 -14.61 2.05
C SER A 167 12.94 -15.21 2.12
N GLU A 168 13.91 -14.47 2.68
CA GLU A 168 15.27 -14.99 2.91
C GLU A 168 15.27 -16.15 3.91
N PHE A 169 14.50 -16.06 4.99
CA PHE A 169 14.34 -17.15 5.96
C PHE A 169 13.80 -18.43 5.30
N VAL A 170 12.81 -18.29 4.41
CA VAL A 170 12.25 -19.41 3.64
C VAL A 170 13.27 -19.97 2.65
N ARG A 171 14.01 -19.13 1.93
CA ARG A 171 15.09 -19.54 1.01
C ARG A 171 16.19 -20.33 1.73
N HIS A 172 16.59 -19.89 2.92
CA HIS A 172 17.54 -20.64 3.76
C HIS A 172 17.01 -22.03 4.15
N LYS A 173 15.70 -22.14 4.42
CA LYS A 173 15.10 -23.43 4.73
C LYS A 173 15.02 -24.36 3.52
N HIS A 174 14.80 -23.84 2.31
CA HIS A 174 14.88 -24.61 1.07
C HIS A 174 16.32 -25.09 0.81
N SER A 175 17.32 -24.24 0.99
CA SER A 175 18.74 -24.61 0.86
C SER A 175 19.12 -25.73 1.84
N SER A 176 18.68 -25.64 3.11
CA SER A 176 18.92 -26.70 4.10
C SER A 176 18.21 -28.03 3.77
N ARG A 177 17.10 -28.02 2.99
CA ARG A 177 16.47 -29.25 2.49
C ARG A 177 17.33 -29.93 1.43
N LEU A 178 17.88 -29.15 0.50
CA LEU A 178 18.79 -29.67 -0.53
C LEU A 178 20.06 -30.25 0.08
N GLU A 179 20.63 -29.56 1.07
CA GLU A 179 21.82 -30.04 1.80
C GLU A 179 21.58 -31.42 2.43
N LYS A 180 20.44 -31.61 3.11
CA LYS A 180 20.09 -32.90 3.73
C LYS A 180 19.88 -34.02 2.72
N ILE A 181 19.36 -33.71 1.54
CA ILE A 181 19.21 -34.70 0.45
C ILE A 181 20.59 -35.13 -0.05
N ILE A 182 21.50 -34.18 -0.27
CA ILE A 182 22.87 -34.47 -0.74
C ILE A 182 23.61 -35.36 0.27
N ILE A 183 23.55 -35.02 1.56
CA ILE A 183 24.18 -35.83 2.63
C ILE A 183 23.61 -37.26 2.63
N LEU A 184 22.28 -37.41 2.48
CA LEU A 184 21.64 -38.72 2.44
C LEU A 184 22.07 -39.55 1.22
N VAL A 185 22.18 -38.92 0.05
CA VAL A 185 22.62 -39.59 -1.18
C VAL A 185 24.07 -40.08 -1.06
N ILE A 186 24.99 -39.22 -0.59
CA ILE A 186 26.41 -39.59 -0.40
C ILE A 186 26.55 -40.72 0.64
N THR A 187 25.80 -40.65 1.74
CA THR A 187 25.85 -41.68 2.79
C THR A 187 25.36 -43.03 2.26
N PHE A 188 24.30 -43.02 1.45
CA PHE A 188 23.76 -44.23 0.82
C PHE A 188 24.75 -44.85 -0.18
N GLU A 189 25.39 -44.03 -1.00
CA GLU A 189 26.42 -44.48 -1.95
C GLU A 189 27.62 -45.11 -1.23
N LEU A 190 28.09 -44.47 -0.15
CA LEU A 190 29.18 -45.01 0.68
C LEU A 190 28.82 -46.37 1.31
N ALA A 191 27.59 -46.51 1.81
CA ALA A 191 27.11 -47.74 2.43
C ALA A 191 27.07 -48.90 1.42
N LEU A 192 26.56 -48.66 0.21
CA LEU A 192 26.57 -49.67 -0.86
C LEU A 192 28.01 -50.08 -1.23
N GLY A 193 28.92 -49.12 -1.38
CA GLY A 193 30.33 -49.41 -1.64
C GLY A 193 30.98 -50.29 -0.56
N LEU A 194 30.71 -50.00 0.72
CA LEU A 194 31.21 -50.79 1.85
C LEU A 194 30.64 -52.21 1.88
N THR A 195 29.34 -52.37 1.66
CA THR A 195 28.72 -53.71 1.61
C THR A 195 29.29 -54.57 0.49
N GLN A 196 29.52 -53.98 -0.69
CA GLN A 196 30.12 -54.67 -1.82
C GLN A 196 31.59 -55.04 -1.57
N ALA A 197 32.35 -54.17 -0.90
CA ALA A 197 33.73 -54.46 -0.51
C ALA A 197 33.80 -55.60 0.53
N LEU A 198 32.91 -55.61 1.52
CA LEU A 198 32.80 -56.69 2.51
C LEU A 198 32.44 -58.04 1.87
N TYR A 199 31.47 -58.05 0.95
CA TYR A 199 31.10 -59.26 0.21
C TYR A 199 32.22 -59.82 -0.67
N LYS A 200 33.17 -58.98 -1.09
CA LYS A 200 34.37 -59.44 -1.82
C LYS A 200 35.49 -59.94 -0.89
N LEU A 201 35.43 -59.61 0.39
CA LEU A 201 36.46 -59.94 1.38
C LEU A 201 36.14 -61.23 2.14
N VAL A 202 34.86 -61.55 2.32
CA VAL A 202 34.34 -62.82 2.89
C VAL A 202 34.23 -63.87 1.80
#